data_AF-A0A7C7K0G1-F1
#
_entry.id   AF-A0A7C7K0G1-F1
#
_cell.length_a   1.000
_cell.length_b   1.000
_cell.length_c   1.000
_cell.angle_alpha   90.00
_cell.angle_beta   90.00
_cell.angle_gamma   90.00
#
_symmetry.space_group_name_H-M   'P 1'
#
loop_
_entity.id
_entity.type
_entity.pdbx_description
1 polymer ?
#
loop_
_entity_poly.entity_id
_entity_poly.type
_entity_poly.pdbx_seq_one_letter_code
_entity_poly.pdbx_strand_id
1 'polypeptide(L)'
;MEPSDVVSYNDDIQPIFNQNCGNSCHLNNSSGGLSLSSYNGLMSGGNNGVVIVPGDGAGSVIVQKLSSNPPFGDRMPKGSSALSSHIIELITTWINDGAENN
;
A
#
# COMPACT_ATOMS: atom_id res chain seq x y z
N MET A 1 22.41 -2.14 -18.74
CA MET A 1 21.07 -1.54 -18.61
C MET A 1 20.13 -2.68 -18.89
N GLU A 2 19.75 -3.40 -17.84
CA GLU A 2 18.88 -4.58 -17.92
C GLU A 2 17.42 -4.10 -17.97
N PRO A 3 16.53 -4.84 -18.65
CA PRO A 3 15.16 -4.42 -18.90
C PRO A 3 14.40 -4.27 -17.59
N SER A 4 14.07 -3.03 -17.22
CA SER A 4 12.85 -2.61 -16.53
C SER A 4 12.12 -3.69 -15.70
N ASP A 5 12.67 -4.06 -14.55
CA ASP A 5 11.92 -4.72 -13.45
C ASP A 5 11.03 -3.67 -12.75
N VAL A 6 10.26 -2.91 -13.52
CA VAL A 6 9.34 -1.91 -12.96
C VAL A 6 8.18 -2.69 -12.37
N VAL A 7 8.00 -2.57 -11.06
CA VAL A 7 6.89 -3.23 -10.35
C VAL A 7 5.57 -2.77 -10.97
N SER A 8 4.72 -3.71 -11.41
CA SER A 8 3.42 -3.37 -11.98
C SER A 8 2.39 -3.18 -10.88
N TYR A 9 1.64 -2.08 -10.94
CA TYR A 9 0.53 -1.92 -10.00
C TYR A 9 -0.51 -3.04 -10.14
N ASN A 10 -0.90 -3.39 -11.36
CA ASN A 10 -2.01 -4.32 -11.58
C ASN A 10 -1.61 -5.77 -11.34
N ASP A 11 -0.38 -6.15 -11.71
CA ASP A 11 0.07 -7.54 -11.64
C ASP A 11 0.77 -7.87 -10.30
N ASP A 12 1.44 -6.91 -9.67
CA ASP A 12 2.21 -7.15 -8.45
C ASP A 12 1.51 -6.55 -7.20
N ILE A 13 1.10 -5.29 -7.25
CA ILE A 13 0.66 -4.55 -6.06
C ILE A 13 -0.81 -4.77 -5.70
N GLN A 14 -1.71 -4.66 -6.69
CA GLN A 14 -3.15 -4.82 -6.48
C GLN A 14 -3.51 -6.22 -5.96
N PRO A 15 -2.92 -7.34 -6.44
CA PRO A 15 -3.18 -8.67 -5.89
C PRO A 15 -2.71 -8.80 -4.44
N ILE A 16 -1.63 -8.13 -4.05
CA ILE A 16 -1.17 -8.09 -2.66
C ILE A 16 -2.23 -7.42 -1.78
N PHE A 17 -2.76 -6.26 -2.18
CA PHE A 17 -3.81 -5.59 -1.42
C PHE A 17 -5.07 -6.45 -1.34
N ASN A 18 -5.48 -7.08 -2.44
CA ASN A 18 -6.67 -7.94 -2.48
C ASN A 18 -6.58 -9.17 -1.57
N GLN A 19 -5.38 -9.74 -1.42
CA GLN A 19 -5.17 -10.95 -0.62
C GLN A 19 -4.91 -10.65 0.85
N ASN A 20 -4.20 -9.56 1.14
CA ASN A 20 -3.65 -9.32 2.47
C ASN A 20 -4.35 -8.18 3.21
N CYS A 21 -4.99 -7.25 2.51
CA CYS A 21 -5.72 -6.16 3.15
C CYS A 21 -7.18 -6.54 3.34
N GLY A 22 -7.74 -6.27 4.52
CA GLY A 22 -9.06 -6.76 4.88
C GLY A 22 -10.14 -6.35 3.87
N ASN A 23 -10.68 -7.34 3.15
CA ASN A 23 -11.77 -7.15 2.18
C ASN A 23 -12.93 -6.32 2.76
N SER A 24 -13.22 -6.48 4.05
CA SER A 24 -14.29 -5.77 4.75
C SER A 24 -13.93 -4.39 5.26
N CYS A 25 -12.66 -3.97 5.23
CA CYS A 25 -12.21 -2.71 5.82
C CYS A 25 -11.81 -1.66 4.77
N HIS A 26 -11.05 -2.05 3.75
CA HIS A 26 -10.45 -1.12 2.79
C HIS A 26 -10.78 -1.43 1.31
N LEU A 27 -11.40 -2.58 1.01
CA LEU A 27 -11.75 -2.99 -0.35
C LEU A 27 -13.25 -2.85 -0.62
N ASN A 28 -14.09 -3.41 0.24
CA ASN A 28 -15.56 -3.25 0.19
C ASN A 28 -16.08 -2.11 1.06
N ASN A 29 -15.21 -1.55 1.90
CA ASN A 29 -15.45 -0.36 2.71
C ASN A 29 -14.22 0.55 2.60
N SER A 30 -14.35 1.81 2.99
CA SER A 30 -13.24 2.76 3.01
C SER A 30 -12.95 3.18 4.44
N SER A 31 -12.37 2.27 5.23
CA SER A 31 -11.97 2.57 6.61
C SER A 31 -10.98 3.72 6.63
N GLY A 32 -11.30 4.76 7.40
CA GLY A 32 -10.52 6.00 7.40
C GLY A 32 -10.54 6.75 6.05
N GLY A 33 -11.55 6.52 5.21
CA GLY A 33 -11.71 7.12 3.88
C GLY A 33 -10.82 6.52 2.80
N LEU A 34 -9.96 5.55 3.11
CA LEU A 34 -9.02 4.95 2.17
C LEU A 34 -9.66 3.75 1.45
N SER A 35 -9.63 3.79 0.12
CA SER A 35 -10.01 2.66 -0.73
C SER A 35 -8.77 2.02 -1.38
N LEU A 36 -8.58 0.72 -1.18
CA LEU A 36 -7.51 -0.08 -1.79
C LEU A 36 -7.99 -0.89 -3.01
N SER A 37 -9.26 -0.72 -3.42
CA SER A 37 -9.87 -1.51 -4.49
C SER A 37 -9.51 -1.02 -5.89
N SER A 38 -8.85 0.13 -5.99
CA SER A 38 -8.39 0.70 -7.26
C SER A 38 -7.24 1.66 -7.03
N TYR A 39 -6.44 1.86 -8.09
CA TYR A 39 -5.35 2.82 -8.11
C TYR A 39 -5.81 4.22 -7.71
N ASN A 40 -6.89 4.70 -8.33
CA ASN A 40 -7.42 6.03 -8.04
C ASN A 40 -7.86 6.18 -6.58
N GLY A 41 -8.47 5.15 -6.00
CA GLY A 41 -8.85 5.15 -4.58
C GLY A 41 -7.63 5.25 -3.66
N LEU A 42 -6.57 4.52 -3.98
CA LEU A 42 -5.32 4.52 -3.23
C LEU A 42 -4.63 5.88 -3.32
N MET A 43 -4.52 6.44 -4.52
CA MET A 43 -3.84 7.71 -4.78
C MET A 43 -4.64 8.93 -4.30
N SER A 44 -5.97 8.83 -4.22
CA SER A 44 -6.82 9.89 -3.65
C SER A 44 -6.60 10.08 -2.14
N GLY A 45 -6.00 9.09 -1.47
CA GLY A 45 -5.80 9.14 -0.03
C GLY A 45 -7.04 8.76 0.77
N GLY A 46 -6.96 8.99 2.08
CA GLY A 46 -8.08 8.83 3.00
C GLY A 46 -8.49 10.14 3.66
N ASN A 47 -9.31 10.05 4.70
CA ASN A 47 -9.79 11.20 5.47
C ASN A 47 -8.65 12.02 6.11
N ASN A 48 -7.48 11.40 6.31
CA ASN A 48 -6.30 12.03 6.87
C ASN A 48 -5.33 12.55 5.79
N GLY A 49 -5.74 12.54 4.52
CA GLY A 49 -4.94 12.98 3.39
C GLY A 49 -4.24 11.83 2.65
N VAL A 50 -3.17 12.19 1.97
CA VAL A 50 -2.41 11.33 1.06
C VAL A 50 -1.81 10.13 1.81
N VAL A 51 -1.95 8.93 1.24
CA VAL A 51 -1.38 7.70 1.83
C VAL A 51 -0.18 7.14 1.07
N ILE A 52 -0.05 7.51 -0.20
CA ILE A 52 1.09 7.20 -1.08
C ILE A 52 1.75 8.51 -1.47
N VAL A 53 3.05 8.62 -1.21
CA VAL A 53 3.90 9.71 -1.67
C VAL A 53 4.82 9.14 -2.74
N PRO A 54 4.53 9.32 -4.04
CA PRO A 54 5.41 8.89 -5.13
C PRO A 54 6.85 9.37 -4.91
N GLY A 55 7.81 8.45 -5.01
CA GLY A 55 9.23 8.70 -4.76
C GLY A 55 9.64 8.65 -3.27
N ASP A 56 8.70 8.48 -2.34
CA ASP A 56 8.98 8.37 -0.90
C ASP A 56 8.15 7.24 -0.25
N GLY A 57 8.60 6.00 -0.47
CA GLY A 57 7.99 4.82 0.13
C GLY A 57 8.06 4.82 1.66
N ALA A 58 9.17 5.30 2.25
CA ALA A 58 9.34 5.32 3.71
C ALA A 58 8.46 6.38 4.40
N GLY A 59 8.26 7.53 3.74
CA GLY A 59 7.34 8.59 4.20
C GLY A 59 5.87 8.28 3.93
N SER A 60 5.58 7.32 3.05
CA SER A 60 4.21 6.94 2.73
C SER A 60 3.50 6.26 3.90
N VAL A 61 2.31 6.76 4.22
CA VAL A 61 1.46 6.25 5.31
C VAL A 61 1.15 4.76 5.14
N ILE A 62 0.96 4.29 3.90
CA ILE A 62 0.71 2.87 3.64
C ILE A 62 1.82 2.00 4.24
N VAL A 63 3.10 2.33 3.99
CA VAL A 63 4.27 1.53 4.42
C VAL A 63 4.44 1.64 5.92
N GLN A 64 4.28 2.84 6.48
CA GLN A 64 4.32 3.07 7.92
C GLN A 64 3.28 2.23 8.67
N LYS A 65 2.09 2.06 8.09
CA LYS A 65 1.03 1.21 8.66
C LYS A 65 1.31 -0.28 8.57
N LEU A 66 2.11 -0.73 7.61
CA LEU A 66 2.52 -2.13 7.49
C LEU A 66 3.68 -2.49 8.42
N SER A 67 4.43 -1.50 8.91
CA SER A 67 5.51 -1.69 9.86
C SER A 67 5.05 -2.36 11.16
N SER A 68 5.93 -3.19 11.75
CA SER A 68 5.69 -3.83 13.05
C SER A 68 5.38 -2.84 14.17
N ASN A 69 5.91 -1.63 14.09
CA ASN A 69 5.65 -0.56 15.05
C ASN A 69 5.29 0.74 14.29
N PRO A 70 4.03 0.91 13.88
CA PRO A 70 3.62 2.09 13.16
C PRO A 70 3.70 3.33 14.06
N PRO A 71 4.10 4.50 13.53
CA PRO A 71 4.21 5.73 14.31
C PRO A 71 2.85 6.29 14.78
N PHE A 72 1.74 5.79 14.23
CA PHE A 72 0.38 6.19 14.62
C PHE A 72 -0.61 5.05 14.41
N GLY A 73 -1.62 4.98 15.28
CA GLY A 73 -2.65 3.95 15.29
C GLY A 73 -2.10 2.52 15.31
N ASP A 74 -2.92 1.54 14.93
CA ASP A 74 -2.49 0.14 14.91
C ASP A 74 -1.85 -0.26 13.57
N ARG A 75 -1.06 -1.34 13.61
CA ARG A 75 -0.49 -2.00 12.43
C ARG A 75 -1.61 -2.59 11.58
N MET A 76 -1.45 -2.49 10.27
CA MET A 76 -2.26 -3.16 9.28
C MET A 76 -1.50 -4.36 8.68
N PRO A 77 -2.19 -5.46 8.37
CA PRO A 77 -3.61 -5.70 8.56
C PRO A 77 -3.99 -5.94 10.03
N LYS A 78 -5.12 -5.35 10.49
CA LYS A 78 -5.64 -5.55 11.85
C LYS A 78 -6.08 -7.00 12.07
N GLY A 79 -5.72 -7.58 13.22
CA GLY A 79 -6.13 -8.94 13.58
C GLY A 79 -5.47 -10.05 12.76
N SER A 80 -4.46 -9.73 11.93
CA SER A 80 -3.65 -10.69 11.19
C SER A 80 -2.17 -10.57 11.57
N SER A 81 -1.40 -11.59 11.21
CA SER A 81 0.06 -11.54 11.23
C SER A 81 0.58 -10.39 10.36
N ALA A 82 1.77 -9.89 10.70
CA ALA A 82 2.44 -8.92 9.85
C ALA A 82 2.64 -9.51 8.44
N LEU A 83 2.61 -8.63 7.43
CA LEU A 83 3.05 -8.99 6.09
C LEU A 83 4.52 -9.43 6.11
N SER A 84 4.90 -10.25 5.15
CA SER A 84 6.32 -10.57 4.96
C SER A 84 7.10 -9.31 4.60
N SER A 85 8.36 -9.25 5.02
CA SER A 85 9.25 -8.13 4.68
C SER A 85 9.36 -7.94 3.17
N HIS A 86 9.37 -9.02 2.41
CA HIS A 86 9.41 -9.00 0.95
C HIS A 86 8.19 -8.29 0.32
N ILE A 87 6.98 -8.54 0.84
CA ILE A 87 5.78 -7.85 0.36
C ILE A 87 5.85 -6.35 0.66
N ILE A 88 6.29 -5.98 1.86
CA ILE A 88 6.43 -4.57 2.25
C ILE A 88 7.48 -3.88 1.37
N GLU A 89 8.59 -4.57 1.10
CA GLU A 89 9.66 -4.09 0.23
C GLU A 89 9.16 -3.89 -1.20
N LEU A 90 8.37 -4.82 -1.75
CA LEU A 90 7.80 -4.69 -3.09
C LEU A 90 6.89 -3.44 -3.21
N ILE A 91 6.01 -3.22 -2.22
CA ILE A 91 5.18 -2.02 -2.15
C ILE A 91 6.05 -0.77 -2.04
N THR A 92 7.09 -0.81 -1.20
CA THR A 92 8.00 0.32 -0.99
C THR A 92 8.75 0.68 -2.27
N THR A 93 9.26 -0.32 -3.00
CA THR A 93 9.95 -0.16 -4.29
C THR A 93 9.02 0.46 -5.33
N TRP A 94 7.81 -0.08 -5.50
CA TRP A 94 6.83 0.50 -6.42
C TRP A 94 6.54 1.98 -6.12
N ILE A 95 6.42 2.35 -4.83
CA ILE A 95 6.23 3.76 -4.46
C ILE A 95 7.46 4.60 -4.80
N ASN A 96 8.66 4.11 -4.49
CA ASN A 96 9.90 4.80 -4.80
C ASN A 96 10.08 5.00 -6.32
N ASP A 97 9.60 4.07 -7.13
CA ASP A 97 9.62 4.13 -8.59
C ASP A 97 8.57 5.09 -9.17
N GLY A 98 7.79 5.77 -8.31
CA GLY A 98 6.82 6.78 -8.73
C GLY A 98 5.36 6.36 -8.54
N ALA A 99 5.12 5.18 -7.96
CA ALA A 99 3.79 4.64 -7.73
C ALA A 99 2.93 4.66 -9.01
N GLU A 100 3.48 4.23 -10.15
CA GLU A 100 2.80 4.30 -11.43
C GLU A 100 1.72 3.21 -11.58
N ASN A 101 0.70 3.48 -12.41
CA ASN A 101 -0.30 2.49 -12.83
C ASN A 101 0.06 1.99 -14.24
N ASN A 102 0.97 1.03 -14.30
CA ASN A 102 1.64 0.51 -15.50
C ASN A 102 1.23 -0.94 -15.82
#